data_AF-A0A6B3N9G0-F1
#
_entry.id   AF-A0A6B3N9G0-F1
#
_cell.length_a   1.000
_cell.length_b   1.000
_cell.length_c   1.000
_cell.angle_alpha   90.00
_cell.angle_beta   90.00
_cell.angle_gamma   90.00
#
_symmetry.space_group_name_H-M   'P 1'
#
loop_
_entity.id
_entity.type
_entity.pdbx_description
1 polymer ?
#
loop_
_entity_poly.entity_id
_entity_poly.type
_entity_poly.pdbx_seq_one_letter_code
_entity_poly.pdbx_strand_id
1 'polypeptide(L)'
;DLTQLLLAVDRDQGQFGEVLDGRHPAVKRAIKQLIHLSKQDSIPCSICGQAPAQYPELIDSLVQWGITSISVDLNALESTYMAIARAEQRLLLESLRSNKLAED
;
A
#
# COMPACT_ATOMS: atom_id res chain seq x y z
N ASP A 1 2.65 5.37 -12.87
CA ASP A 1 3.03 4.60 -14.07
C ASP A 1 2.40 3.22 -14.06
N LEU A 2 2.57 2.43 -13.00
CA LEU A 2 1.90 1.13 -12.87
C LEU A 2 0.38 1.20 -13.16
N THR A 3 -0.32 2.20 -12.61
CA THR A 3 -1.74 2.44 -12.90
C THR A 3 -2.01 2.71 -14.39
N GLN A 4 -1.19 3.53 -15.06
CA GLN A 4 -1.36 3.81 -16.50
C GLN A 4 -1.21 2.56 -17.34
N LEU A 5 -0.17 1.76 -17.05
CA LEU A 5 0.10 0.51 -17.76
C LEU A 5 -1.01 -0.52 -17.53
N LEU A 6 -1.49 -0.66 -16.30
CA LEU A 6 -2.53 -1.64 -15.96
C LEU A 6 -3.92 -1.24 -16.46
N LEU A 7 -4.22 0.06 -16.55
CA LEU A 7 -5.53 0.55 -16.99
C LEU A 7 -5.55 0.96 -18.47
N ALA A 8 -4.39 0.90 -19.15
CA ALA A 8 -4.22 1.38 -20.52
C ALA A 8 -4.68 2.84 -20.72
N VAL A 9 -4.40 3.69 -19.72
CA VAL A 9 -4.77 5.11 -19.72
C VAL A 9 -3.52 5.96 -19.72
N ASP A 10 -3.48 6.97 -20.59
CA ASP A 10 -2.46 8.02 -20.58
C ASP A 10 -2.93 9.20 -19.72
N ARG A 11 -2.05 9.69 -18.85
CA ARG A 11 -2.39 10.79 -17.91
C ARG A 11 -2.42 12.14 -18.61
N ASP A 12 -1.71 12.26 -19.74
CA ASP A 12 -1.60 13.50 -20.50
C ASP A 12 -2.78 13.66 -21.47
N GLN A 13 -3.55 12.59 -21.67
CA GLN A 13 -4.84 12.61 -22.37
C GLN A 13 -5.93 13.06 -21.38
N GLY A 14 -6.15 14.38 -21.28
CA GLY A 14 -6.99 15.04 -20.28
C GLY A 14 -8.46 14.57 -20.18
N GLN A 15 -8.91 13.67 -21.05
CA GLN A 15 -10.26 13.10 -21.04
C GLN A 15 -10.41 11.88 -20.09
N PHE A 16 -9.31 11.30 -19.60
CA PHE A 16 -9.33 10.06 -18.80
C PHE A 16 -8.66 10.19 -17.42
N GLY A 17 -8.33 11.40 -16.97
CA GLY A 17 -7.67 11.63 -15.68
C GLY A 17 -8.42 11.05 -14.48
N GLU A 18 -9.76 11.03 -14.53
CA GLU A 18 -10.61 10.45 -13.48
C GLU A 18 -10.54 8.91 -13.41
N VAL A 19 -10.10 8.25 -14.48
CA VAL A 19 -9.95 6.78 -14.53
C VAL A 19 -8.64 6.33 -13.87
N LEU A 20 -7.72 7.28 -13.61
CA LEU A 20 -6.39 6.99 -13.10
C LEU A 20 -6.35 6.79 -11.57
N ASP A 21 -7.12 5.82 -11.08
CA ASP A 21 -7.22 5.55 -9.64
C ASP A 21 -6.21 4.45 -9.19
N GLY A 22 -5.27 4.83 -8.33
CA GLY A 22 -4.32 3.88 -7.71
C GLY A 22 -4.98 2.83 -6.81
N ARG A 23 -6.23 3.03 -6.41
CA ARG A 23 -7.04 2.10 -5.62
C ARG A 23 -7.78 1.08 -6.48
N HIS A 24 -7.71 1.21 -7.81
CA HIS A 24 -8.37 0.28 -8.71
C HIS A 24 -8.00 -1.18 -8.36
N PRO A 25 -8.96 -2.12 -8.31
CA PRO A 25 -8.71 -3.49 -7.83
C PRO A 25 -7.57 -4.20 -8.58
N ALA A 26 -7.42 -3.95 -9.88
CA ALA A 26 -6.30 -4.50 -10.65
C ALA A 26 -4.93 -3.98 -10.17
N VAL A 27 -4.83 -2.70 -9.84
CA VAL A 27 -3.61 -2.06 -9.33
C VAL A 27 -3.29 -2.59 -7.93
N LYS A 28 -4.28 -2.63 -7.04
CA LYS A 28 -4.11 -3.21 -5.69
C LYS A 28 -3.67 -4.68 -5.74
N ARG A 29 -4.23 -5.49 -6.65
CA ARG A 29 -3.82 -6.89 -6.84
C ARG A 29 -2.37 -7.00 -7.31
N ALA A 30 -1.96 -6.18 -8.28
CA ALA A 30 -0.58 -6.17 -8.77
C ALA A 30 0.42 -5.79 -7.66
N ILE A 31 0.12 -4.73 -6.89
CA ILE A 31 0.95 -4.30 -5.76
C ILE A 31 1.04 -5.41 -4.70
N LYS A 32 -0.10 -5.99 -4.32
CA LYS A 32 -0.14 -7.10 -3.34
C LYS A 32 0.71 -8.28 -3.80
N GLN A 33 0.58 -8.66 -5.07
CA GLN A 33 1.34 -9.78 -5.65
C GLN A 33 2.84 -9.51 -5.60
N LEU A 34 3.28 -8.31 -5.99
CA LEU A 34 4.69 -7.92 -5.95
C LEU A 34 5.25 -8.00 -4.54
N ILE A 35 4.56 -7.40 -3.56
CA ILE A 35 4.99 -7.40 -2.16
C ILE A 35 5.09 -8.83 -1.62
N HIS A 36 4.09 -9.67 -1.90
CA HIS A 36 4.09 -11.04 -1.41
C HIS A 36 5.25 -11.87 -1.98
N LEU A 37 5.50 -11.76 -3.29
CA LEU A 37 6.63 -12.44 -3.94
C LEU A 37 7.97 -11.94 -3.38
N SER A 38 8.16 -10.63 -3.28
CA SER A 38 9.38 -10.06 -2.68
C SER A 38 9.59 -10.54 -1.25
N LYS A 39 8.52 -10.62 -0.44
CA LYS A 39 8.59 -11.13 0.93
C LYS A 39 8.96 -12.61 0.98
N GLN A 40 8.38 -13.45 0.10
CA GLN A 40 8.72 -14.88 0.00
C GLN A 40 10.21 -15.09 -0.32
N ASP A 41 10.75 -14.23 -1.19
CA ASP A 41 12.15 -14.30 -1.62
C ASP A 41 13.09 -13.50 -0.69
N SER A 42 12.59 -12.94 0.42
CA SER A 42 13.35 -12.10 1.35
C SER A 42 14.03 -10.88 0.68
N ILE A 43 13.41 -10.36 -0.37
CA ILE A 43 13.84 -9.16 -1.10
C ILE A 43 13.08 -7.94 -0.55
N PRO A 44 13.76 -6.84 -0.17
CA PRO A 44 13.10 -5.61 0.23
C PRO A 44 12.18 -5.06 -0.88
N CYS A 45 10.95 -4.71 -0.52
CA CYS A 45 10.00 -4.10 -1.45
C CYS A 45 9.62 -2.69 -0.96
N SER A 46 9.78 -1.70 -1.83
CA SER A 46 9.47 -0.30 -1.54
C SER A 46 8.46 0.25 -2.52
N ILE A 47 7.60 1.16 -2.06
CA ILE A 47 6.72 1.93 -2.93
C ILE A 47 7.04 3.42 -2.82
N CYS A 48 7.12 4.08 -3.96
CA CYS A 48 7.27 5.52 -4.08
C CYS A 48 6.08 6.13 -4.84
N GLY A 49 5.98 7.45 -4.78
CA GLY A 49 4.97 8.22 -5.50
C GLY A 49 3.90 8.76 -4.58
N GLN A 50 2.88 9.37 -5.20
CA GLN A 50 1.89 10.18 -4.47
C GLN A 50 0.73 9.34 -3.91
N ALA A 51 0.52 8.11 -4.39
CA ALA A 51 -0.62 7.29 -3.98
C ALA A 51 -0.64 6.96 -2.46
N PRO A 52 0.48 6.58 -1.81
CA PRO A 52 0.48 6.37 -0.36
C PRO A 52 0.12 7.63 0.43
N ALA A 53 0.55 8.81 -0.04
CA ALA A 53 0.24 10.09 0.59
C ALA A 53 -1.23 10.51 0.37
N GLN A 54 -1.78 10.23 -0.81
CA GLN A 54 -3.16 10.57 -1.19
C GLN A 54 -4.20 9.64 -0.57
N TYR A 55 -3.85 8.38 -0.33
CA TYR A 55 -4.78 7.32 0.08
C TYR A 55 -4.25 6.58 1.31
N PRO A 56 -4.49 7.09 2.54
CA PRO A 56 -4.06 6.44 3.77
C PRO A 56 -4.57 5.00 3.93
N GLU A 57 -5.73 4.66 3.38
CA GLU A 57 -6.26 3.30 3.35
C GLU A 57 -5.39 2.31 2.55
N LEU A 58 -4.59 2.83 1.62
CA LEU A 58 -3.60 2.06 0.89
C LEU A 58 -2.44 1.67 1.81
N ILE A 59 -2.03 2.55 2.73
CA ILE A 59 -0.95 2.29 3.71
C ILE A 59 -1.33 1.09 4.59
N ASP A 60 -2.55 1.05 5.11
CA ASP A 60 -3.04 -0.11 5.89
C ASP A 60 -2.85 -1.43 5.13
N SER A 61 -3.23 -1.43 3.85
CA SER A 61 -3.09 -2.60 2.98
C SER A 61 -1.62 -2.96 2.73
N LEU A 62 -0.77 -1.96 2.45
CA LEU A 62 0.66 -2.14 2.19
C LEU A 62 1.39 -2.74 3.39
N VAL A 63 1.14 -2.23 4.59
CA VAL A 63 1.72 -2.75 5.84
C VAL A 63 1.24 -4.19 6.07
N GLN A 64 -0.06 -4.46 5.92
CA GLN A 64 -0.61 -5.81 6.05
C GLN A 64 0.02 -6.80 5.05
N TRP A 65 0.30 -6.37 3.81
CA TRP A 65 0.95 -7.20 2.81
C TRP A 65 2.45 -7.41 3.06
N GLY A 66 3.06 -6.56 3.90
CA GLY A 66 4.46 -6.67 4.29
C GLY A 66 5.41 -5.83 3.43
N ILE A 67 5.00 -4.65 3.01
CA ILE A 67 5.90 -3.67 2.39
C ILE A 67 7.08 -3.39 3.35
N THR A 68 8.29 -3.19 2.80
CA THR A 68 9.48 -2.90 3.59
C THR A 68 9.68 -1.41 3.83
N SER A 69 9.32 -0.57 2.87
CA SER A 69 9.40 0.89 3.04
C SER A 69 8.42 1.65 2.13
N ILE A 70 8.08 2.86 2.56
CA ILE A 70 7.24 3.80 1.82
C ILE A 70 8.02 5.11 1.69
N SER A 71 8.17 5.61 0.47
CA SER A 71 8.83 6.88 0.16
C SER A 71 7.81 7.93 -0.24
N VAL A 72 7.79 9.03 0.50
CA VAL A 72 6.90 10.19 0.30
C VAL A 72 7.69 11.50 0.32
N ASP A 73 7.08 12.56 -0.19
CA ASP A 73 7.61 13.91 -0.05
C ASP A 73 7.48 14.42 1.39
N LEU A 74 8.23 15.48 1.71
CA LEU A 74 8.32 16.03 3.07
C LEU A 74 6.97 16.50 3.60
N ASN A 75 6.06 16.97 2.74
CA ASN A 75 4.76 17.46 3.18
C ASN A 75 3.86 16.33 3.69
N ALA A 76 4.05 15.11 3.19
CA ALA A 76 3.31 13.92 3.57
C ALA A 76 4.03 13.04 4.60
N LEU A 77 5.24 13.42 5.04
CA LEU A 77 6.07 12.60 5.91
C LEU A 77 5.38 12.27 7.24
N GLU A 78 4.87 13.29 7.94
CA GLU A 78 4.25 13.11 9.26
C GLU A 78 2.95 12.29 9.18
N SER A 79 2.08 12.61 8.22
CA SER A 79 0.82 11.88 8.04
C SER A 79 1.04 10.42 7.65
N THR A 80 2.03 10.17 6.77
CA THR A 80 2.42 8.81 6.36
C THR A 80 3.00 8.03 7.53
N TYR A 81 3.90 8.62 8.31
CA TYR A 81 4.47 8.00 9.50
C TYR A 81 3.38 7.59 10.50
N MET A 82 2.45 8.50 10.79
CA MET A 82 1.34 8.22 11.69
C MET A 82 0.39 7.14 11.17
N ALA A 83 0.17 7.08 9.85
CA ALA A 83 -0.62 6.02 9.23
C ALA A 83 0.07 4.65 9.34
N ILE A 84 1.38 4.58 9.08
CA ILE A 84 2.16 3.34 9.24
C ILE A 84 2.10 2.86 10.69
N ALA A 85 2.37 3.73 11.66
CA ALA A 85 2.36 3.38 13.08
C ALA A 85 0.98 2.83 13.53
N ARG A 86 -0.11 3.43 13.06
CA ARG A 86 -1.48 2.97 13.33
C ARG A 86 -1.75 1.60 12.70
N ALA A 87 -1.32 1.39 11.46
CA ALA A 87 -1.49 0.11 10.76
C ALA A 87 -0.74 -1.01 11.47
N GLU A 88 0.52 -0.77 11.86
CA GLU A 88 1.35 -1.73 12.61
C GLU A 88 0.75 -2.06 13.98
N GLN A 89 0.28 -1.04 14.71
CA GLN A 89 -0.38 -1.24 16.00
C GLN A 89 -1.65 -2.08 15.85
N ARG A 90 -2.45 -1.85 14.82
CA ARG A 90 -3.66 -2.66 14.54
C ARG A 90 -3.30 -4.12 14.30
N LEU A 91 -2.30 -4.39 13.46
CA LEU A 91 -1.85 -5.76 13.17
C LEU A 91 -1.37 -6.48 14.44
N LEU A 92 -0.62 -5.79 15.30
CA LEU A 92 -0.19 -6.37 16.58
C LEU A 92 -1.37 -6.69 17.50
N LEU A 93 -2.35 -5.78 17.59
CA LEU A 93 -3.55 -6.01 18.41
C LEU A 93 -4.39 -7.18 17.85
N GLU A 94 -4.51 -7.29 16.53
CA GLU A 94 -5.18 -8.40 15.86
C GLU A 94 -4.47 -9.74 16.09
N SER A 95 -3.13 -9.77 16.05
CA SER A 95 -2.36 -10.98 16.34
C SER A 95 -2.53 -11.43 17.80
N LEU A 96 -2.50 -10.48 18.76
CA LEU A 96 -2.72 -10.78 20.17
C LEU A 96 -4.12 -11.32 20.46
N ARG A 97 -5.16 -10.74 19.82
CA ARG A 97 -6.54 -11.23 19.95
C ARG A 97 -6.69 -12.63 19.36
N SER A 98 -6.10 -12.87 18.20
CA SER A 98 -6.18 -14.16 17.51
C SER A 98 -5.46 -15.26 18.28
N ASN A 99 -4.31 -14.97 18.90
CA ASN A 99 -3.60 -15.92 19.76
C ASN A 99 -4.42 -16.29 21.01
N LYS A 100 -5.07 -15.31 21.65
CA LYS A 100 -5.90 -15.57 22.83
C LYS A 100 -7.09 -16.50 22.52
N LEU A 101 -7.70 -16.35 21.34
CA LEU A 101 -8.77 -17.23 20.84
C LEU A 101 -8.30 -18.65 20.49
N ALA A 102 -7.00 -18.88 20.28
CA ALA A 102 -6.44 -20.19 19.97
C ALA A 102 -5.98 -20.95 21.24
N GLU A 103 -5.86 -20.26 22.37
CA GLU A 103 -5.49 -20.83 23.67
C GLU A 103 -6.72 -21.19 24.54
N ASP A 104 -7.89 -20.61 24.24
CA ASP A 104 -9.21 -20.93 24.83
C ASP A 104 -9.92 -22.09 24.10
#